data_AF-C2BGA6-F1
#
_entry.id   AF-C2BGA6-F1
#
_cell.length_a   1.000
_cell.length_b   1.000
_cell.length_c   1.000
_cell.angle_alpha   90.00
_cell.angle_beta   90.00
_cell.angle_gamma   90.00
#
_symmetry.space_group_name_H-M   'P 1'
#
loop_
_entity.id
_entity.type
_entity.pdbx_description
1 polymer ?
#
loop_
_entity_poly.entity_id
_entity_poly.type
_entity_poly.pdbx_seq_one_letter_code
_entity_poly.pdbx_strand_id
1 'polypeptide(L)'
;MRSIIKMVGILILFIFPPLFVNYFLISFDFYGESGMFISQIGIIGISLAAILLYLRGKRVYEAKTLMLIDGTKSVADLETLRDKRISYDSKAAVTKAILLRSFSEEEAAKLKRYTNKAADMDHYYSGLIKNADSSLREEYKIRRDNFNKKYKHKSFVYIDFKENLRMSLKWLGGFFIILIGAGLVQKFTTIKDLYVLAYIFQMVFGLGFMINTVIWLSRTLRSYWDKDYI
;
A
#
# COMPACT_ATOMS: atom_id res chain seq x y z
N MET A 1 -7.35 4.26 -0.79
CA MET A 1 -8.43 3.45 -0.20
C MET A 1 -8.03 2.01 0.16
N ARG A 2 -7.55 1.18 -0.77
CA ARG A 2 -7.33 -0.27 -0.52
C ARG A 2 -6.21 -0.64 0.47
N SER A 3 -5.19 0.22 0.65
CA SER A 3 -4.17 0.08 1.71
C SER A 3 -4.76 0.25 3.12
N ILE A 4 -5.74 1.15 3.27
CA ILE A 4 -6.43 1.39 4.53
C ILE A 4 -7.35 0.25 4.89
N ILE A 5 -8.11 -0.33 3.95
CA ILE A 5 -8.93 -1.51 4.27
C ILE A 5 -8.05 -2.67 4.78
N LYS A 6 -6.86 -2.84 4.21
CA LYS A 6 -5.90 -3.87 4.66
C LYS A 6 -5.32 -3.54 6.03
N MET A 7 -4.94 -2.28 6.27
CA MET A 7 -4.31 -1.88 7.52
C MET A 7 -5.32 -1.68 8.66
N VAL A 8 -6.49 -1.09 8.39
CA VAL A 8 -7.65 -1.03 9.29
C VAL A 8 -8.19 -2.44 9.51
N GLY A 9 -8.22 -3.30 8.50
CA GLY A 9 -8.55 -4.72 8.68
C GLY A 9 -7.58 -5.41 9.64
N ILE A 10 -6.27 -5.18 9.48
CA ILE A 10 -5.24 -5.67 10.41
C ILE A 10 -5.40 -5.04 11.80
N LEU A 11 -5.63 -3.73 11.92
CA LEU A 11 -5.83 -3.04 13.19
C LEU A 11 -7.10 -3.50 13.89
N ILE A 12 -8.20 -3.71 13.17
CA ILE A 12 -9.42 -4.35 13.68
C ILE A 12 -9.04 -5.76 14.15
N LEU A 13 -8.30 -6.55 13.37
CA LEU A 13 -7.84 -7.88 13.79
C LEU A 13 -6.93 -7.87 15.04
N PHE A 14 -6.21 -6.78 15.30
CA PHE A 14 -5.37 -6.63 16.48
C PHE A 14 -6.06 -5.94 17.66
N ILE A 15 -7.17 -5.20 17.45
CA ILE A 15 -7.86 -4.42 18.49
C ILE A 15 -9.17 -5.09 18.90
N PHE A 16 -9.95 -5.59 17.93
CA PHE A 16 -11.25 -6.20 18.18
C PHE A 16 -11.14 -7.55 18.91
N PRO A 17 -10.24 -8.48 18.53
CA PRO A 17 -10.10 -9.73 19.27
C PRO A 17 -9.66 -9.53 20.73
N PRO A 18 -8.69 -8.66 21.10
CA PRO A 18 -8.48 -8.31 22.51
C PRO A 18 -9.70 -7.73 23.18
N LEU A 19 -10.37 -6.73 22.59
CA LEU A 19 -11.53 -6.10 23.21
C LEU A 19 -12.69 -7.08 23.40
N PHE A 20 -12.97 -7.91 22.40
CA PHE A 20 -14.04 -8.91 22.41
C PHE A 20 -13.76 -9.99 23.46
N VAL A 21 -12.53 -10.50 23.49
CA VAL A 21 -12.14 -11.55 24.44
C VAL A 21 -12.06 -11.00 25.87
N ASN A 22 -11.58 -9.76 26.08
CA ASN A 22 -11.62 -9.13 27.40
C ASN A 22 -13.07 -8.92 27.86
N TYR A 23 -13.94 -8.42 26.98
CA TYR A 23 -15.35 -8.20 27.33
C TYR A 23 -16.08 -9.51 27.66
N PHE A 24 -15.82 -10.59 26.91
CA PHE A 24 -16.47 -11.89 27.12
C PHE A 24 -15.87 -12.67 28.30
N LEU A 25 -14.57 -12.62 28.56
CA LEU A 25 -13.97 -13.40 29.66
C LEU A 25 -13.98 -12.68 31.01
N ILE A 26 -13.92 -11.35 31.04
CA ILE A 26 -14.09 -10.58 32.29
C ILE A 26 -15.53 -10.71 32.81
N SER A 27 -16.53 -10.79 31.92
CA SER A 27 -17.94 -10.93 32.32
C SER A 27 -18.28 -12.31 32.92
N PHE A 28 -17.38 -13.28 32.75
CA PHE A 28 -17.63 -14.67 33.12
C PHE A 28 -16.82 -15.14 34.35
N ASP A 29 -15.95 -14.28 34.93
CA ASP A 29 -15.16 -14.49 36.17
C ASP A 29 -14.45 -15.85 36.34
N PHE A 30 -14.30 -16.64 35.27
CA PHE A 30 -13.89 -18.05 35.40
C PHE A 30 -12.40 -18.24 35.76
N TYR A 31 -11.49 -17.27 35.52
CA TYR A 31 -10.03 -17.52 35.61
C TYR A 31 -9.10 -16.34 35.97
N GLY A 32 -9.58 -15.15 36.35
CA GLY A 32 -8.70 -14.01 36.71
C GLY A 32 -7.58 -13.71 35.69
N GLU A 33 -6.35 -13.44 36.15
CA GLU A 33 -5.19 -13.09 35.30
C GLU A 33 -4.79 -14.18 34.28
N SER A 34 -5.03 -15.46 34.60
CA SER A 34 -4.67 -16.59 33.74
C SER A 34 -5.55 -16.65 32.48
N GLY A 35 -6.84 -16.33 32.62
CA GLY A 35 -7.76 -16.23 31.49
C GLY A 35 -7.37 -15.11 30.53
N MET A 36 -6.91 -13.97 31.05
CA MET A 36 -6.38 -12.87 30.26
C MET A 36 -5.13 -13.28 29.47
N PHE A 37 -4.22 -14.06 30.06
CA PHE A 37 -3.00 -14.50 29.38
C PHE A 37 -3.28 -15.48 28.22
N ILE A 38 -4.13 -16.48 28.45
CA ILE A 38 -4.54 -17.46 27.42
C ILE A 38 -5.21 -16.76 26.24
N SER A 39 -6.02 -15.74 26.55
CA SER A 39 -6.71 -14.92 25.56
C SER A 39 -5.75 -14.20 24.63
N GLN A 40 -4.73 -13.55 25.19
CA GLN A 40 -3.72 -12.83 24.42
C GLN A 40 -2.95 -13.77 23.48
N ILE A 41 -2.64 -14.99 23.93
CA ILE A 41 -2.03 -16.02 23.06
C ILE A 41 -2.96 -16.39 21.91
N GLY A 42 -4.25 -16.61 22.17
CA GLY A 42 -5.25 -16.91 21.14
C GLY A 42 -5.37 -15.79 20.10
N ILE A 43 -5.39 -14.53 20.55
CA ILE A 43 -5.43 -13.34 19.69
C ILE A 43 -4.20 -13.25 18.79
N ILE A 44 -3.01 -13.43 19.36
CA ILE A 44 -1.75 -13.43 18.61
C ILE A 44 -1.78 -14.54 17.56
N GLY A 45 -2.23 -15.74 17.92
CA GLY A 45 -2.37 -16.88 17.01
C GLY A 45 -3.30 -16.60 15.83
N ILE A 46 -4.51 -16.09 16.10
CA ILE A 46 -5.48 -15.73 15.05
C ILE A 46 -4.93 -14.62 14.16
N SER A 47 -4.26 -13.63 14.76
CA SER A 47 -3.66 -12.50 14.03
C SER A 47 -2.55 -12.96 13.09
N LEU A 48 -1.65 -13.81 13.58
CA LEU A 48 -0.59 -14.43 12.78
C LEU A 48 -1.18 -15.28 11.64
N ALA A 49 -2.18 -16.12 11.92
CA ALA A 49 -2.82 -16.94 10.90
C ALA A 49 -3.46 -16.08 9.79
N ALA A 50 -4.16 -15.00 10.16
CA ALA A 50 -4.75 -14.07 9.20
C ALA A 50 -3.67 -13.38 8.32
N ILE A 51 -2.57 -12.94 8.92
CA ILE A 51 -1.43 -12.34 8.20
C ILE A 51 -0.82 -13.37 7.22
N LEU A 52 -0.59 -14.59 7.67
CA LEU A 52 0.01 -15.65 6.84
C LEU A 52 -0.90 -16.01 5.66
N LEU A 53 -2.21 -16.14 5.89
CA LEU A 53 -3.19 -16.37 4.81
C LEU A 53 -3.20 -15.21 3.81
N TYR A 54 -3.16 -13.97 4.29
CA TYR A 54 -3.07 -12.79 3.43
C TYR A 54 -1.78 -12.79 2.58
N LEU A 55 -0.62 -13.06 3.19
CA LEU A 55 0.67 -13.12 2.48
C LEU A 55 0.68 -14.23 1.43
N ARG A 56 0.14 -15.41 1.76
CA ARG A 56 -0.01 -16.53 0.81
C ARG A 56 -0.94 -16.15 -0.34
N GLY A 57 -2.09 -15.58 -0.05
CA GLY A 57 -3.05 -15.11 -1.05
C GLY A 57 -2.43 -14.07 -1.99
N LYS A 58 -1.64 -13.13 -1.46
CA LYS A 58 -0.87 -12.18 -2.27
C LYS A 58 0.07 -12.90 -3.23
N ARG A 59 0.89 -13.84 -2.75
CA ARG A 59 1.86 -14.57 -3.60
C ARG A 59 1.16 -15.33 -4.73
N VAL A 60 0.07 -16.04 -4.42
CA VAL A 60 -0.72 -16.77 -5.40
C VAL A 60 -1.32 -15.82 -6.44
N TYR A 61 -1.84 -14.68 -5.99
CA TYR A 61 -2.40 -13.66 -6.87
C TYR A 61 -1.35 -13.09 -7.84
N GLU A 62 -0.16 -12.75 -7.36
CA GLU A 62 0.94 -12.26 -8.21
C GLU A 62 1.41 -13.34 -9.20
N ALA A 63 1.55 -14.59 -8.76
CA ALA A 63 1.93 -15.71 -9.64
C ALA A 63 0.89 -15.94 -10.75
N LYS A 64 -0.40 -15.89 -10.42
CA LYS A 64 -1.48 -15.98 -11.41
C LYS A 64 -1.44 -14.82 -12.41
N THR A 65 -1.06 -13.62 -11.99
CA THR A 65 -0.88 -12.49 -12.92
C THR A 65 0.22 -12.78 -13.94
N LEU A 66 1.36 -13.34 -13.52
CA LEU A 66 2.45 -13.70 -14.44
C LEU A 66 1.99 -14.76 -15.46
N MET A 67 1.29 -15.80 -15.01
CA MET A 67 0.73 -16.82 -15.92
C MET A 67 -0.24 -16.22 -16.96
N LEU A 68 -1.06 -15.25 -16.56
CA LEU A 68 -1.99 -14.58 -17.47
C LEU A 68 -1.26 -13.68 -18.48
N ILE A 69 -0.15 -13.06 -18.09
CA ILE A 69 0.69 -12.27 -18.99
C ILE A 69 1.27 -13.18 -20.08
N ASP A 70 1.80 -14.34 -19.69
CA ASP A 70 2.43 -15.30 -20.63
C ASP A 70 1.43 -15.84 -21.66
N GLY A 71 0.18 -16.06 -21.24
CA GLY A 71 -0.89 -16.53 -22.12
C GLY A 71 -1.51 -15.46 -23.04
N THR A 72 -1.21 -14.18 -22.82
CA THR A 72 -1.81 -13.07 -23.58
C THR A 72 -0.85 -12.60 -24.67
N LYS A 73 -1.28 -12.50 -25.94
CA LYS A 73 -0.42 -12.04 -27.06
C LYS A 73 -0.62 -10.57 -27.44
N SER A 74 -1.85 -10.06 -27.39
CA SER A 74 -2.17 -8.68 -27.77
C SER A 74 -1.79 -7.67 -26.68
N VAL A 75 -1.39 -6.46 -27.08
CA VAL A 75 -1.16 -5.32 -26.17
C VAL A 75 -2.48 -4.84 -25.55
N ALA A 76 -3.56 -4.76 -26.33
CA ALA A 76 -4.86 -4.31 -25.84
C ALA A 76 -5.43 -5.25 -24.74
N ASP A 77 -5.20 -6.54 -24.87
CA ASP A 77 -5.60 -7.53 -23.86
C ASP A 77 -4.76 -7.39 -22.58
N LEU A 78 -3.47 -7.05 -22.71
CA LEU A 78 -2.62 -6.74 -21.55
C LEU A 78 -3.07 -5.46 -20.84
N GLU A 79 -3.48 -4.43 -21.57
CA GLU A 79 -4.04 -3.21 -20.96
C GLU A 79 -5.32 -3.52 -20.18
N THR A 80 -6.21 -4.32 -20.77
CA THR A 80 -7.42 -4.80 -20.11
C THR A 80 -7.08 -5.63 -18.87
N LEU A 81 -6.07 -6.50 -18.94
CA LEU A 81 -5.59 -7.29 -17.82
C LEU A 81 -5.09 -6.39 -16.69
N ARG A 82 -4.26 -5.38 -17.00
CA ARG A 82 -3.72 -4.40 -16.03
C ARG A 82 -4.83 -3.70 -15.28
N ASP A 83 -5.89 -3.29 -15.96
CA ASP A 83 -7.00 -2.58 -15.33
C ASP A 83 -7.82 -3.47 -14.39
N LYS A 84 -7.96 -4.76 -14.76
CA LYS A 84 -8.54 -5.78 -13.89
C LYS A 84 -7.66 -6.13 -12.68
N ARG A 85 -6.34 -5.93 -12.75
CA ARG A 85 -5.46 -6.24 -11.61
C ARG A 85 -5.64 -5.23 -10.47
N ILE A 86 -5.60 -5.73 -9.23
CA ILE A 86 -5.80 -4.94 -8.02
C ILE A 86 -4.49 -4.39 -7.45
N SER A 87 -3.40 -5.17 -7.44
CA SER A 87 -2.14 -4.78 -6.82
C SER A 87 -1.25 -3.96 -7.77
N TYR A 88 -0.50 -3.03 -7.18
CA TYR A 88 0.51 -2.24 -7.91
C TYR A 88 1.61 -3.13 -8.50
N ASP A 89 2.06 -4.16 -7.75
CA ASP A 89 3.04 -5.15 -8.22
C ASP A 89 2.57 -5.85 -9.50
N SER A 90 1.32 -6.34 -9.53
CA SER A 90 0.72 -6.96 -10.72
C SER A 90 0.57 -5.97 -11.87
N LYS A 91 0.16 -4.73 -11.59
CA LYS A 91 0.05 -3.70 -12.64
C LYS A 91 1.41 -3.36 -13.25
N ALA A 92 2.45 -3.23 -12.43
CA ALA A 92 3.82 -3.02 -12.89
C ALA A 92 4.31 -4.20 -13.75
N ALA A 93 4.03 -5.45 -13.34
CA ALA A 93 4.38 -6.63 -14.13
C ALA A 93 3.73 -6.63 -15.52
N VAL A 94 2.43 -6.33 -15.60
CA VAL A 94 1.71 -6.24 -16.88
C VAL A 94 2.25 -5.10 -17.74
N THR A 95 2.46 -3.92 -17.14
CA THR A 95 3.04 -2.76 -17.84
C THR A 95 4.45 -3.04 -18.39
N LYS A 96 5.30 -3.79 -17.67
CA LYS A 96 6.59 -4.24 -18.22
C LYS A 96 6.40 -5.12 -19.45
N ALA A 97 5.44 -6.05 -19.41
CA ALA A 97 5.14 -6.90 -20.55
C ALA A 97 4.64 -6.11 -21.77
N ILE A 98 3.85 -5.05 -21.55
CA ILE A 98 3.44 -4.12 -22.61
C ILE A 98 4.67 -3.42 -23.21
N LEU A 99 5.51 -2.81 -22.37
CA LEU A 99 6.72 -2.09 -22.81
C LEU A 99 7.71 -2.96 -23.59
N LEU A 100 7.82 -4.24 -23.25
CA LEU A 100 8.65 -5.20 -23.98
C LEU A 100 8.12 -5.46 -25.40
N ARG A 101 6.81 -5.33 -25.63
CA ARG A 101 6.15 -5.57 -26.92
C ARG A 101 6.00 -4.31 -27.76
N SER A 102 5.62 -3.21 -27.11
CA SER A 102 5.41 -1.91 -27.72
C SER A 102 5.83 -0.83 -26.74
N PHE A 103 6.96 -0.21 -27.01
CA PHE A 103 7.45 0.88 -26.18
C PHE A 103 6.65 2.15 -26.46
N SER A 104 6.23 2.83 -25.39
CA SER A 104 5.76 4.21 -25.44
C SER A 104 6.19 4.93 -24.16
N GLU A 105 6.48 6.23 -24.26
CA GLU A 105 6.81 7.04 -23.10
C GLU A 105 5.67 7.10 -22.07
N GLU A 106 4.42 7.07 -22.56
CA GLU A 106 3.24 7.04 -21.70
C GLU A 106 3.19 5.75 -20.86
N GLU A 107 3.49 4.60 -21.46
CA GLU A 107 3.52 3.33 -20.74
C GLU A 107 4.72 3.25 -19.80
N ALA A 108 5.85 3.87 -20.15
CA ALA A 108 7.00 4.01 -19.25
C ALA A 108 6.66 4.86 -18.02
N ALA A 109 5.91 5.96 -18.20
CA ALA A 109 5.41 6.76 -17.09
C ALA A 109 4.44 5.98 -16.19
N LYS A 110 3.60 5.10 -16.76
CA LYS A 110 2.75 4.18 -15.98
C LYS A 110 3.59 3.17 -15.19
N LEU A 111 4.69 2.67 -15.74
CA LEU A 111 5.62 1.79 -15.00
C LEU A 111 6.18 2.51 -13.78
N LYS A 112 6.68 3.75 -13.97
CA LYS A 112 7.17 4.64 -12.89
C LYS A 112 6.12 4.83 -11.80
N ARG A 113 4.85 4.99 -12.18
CA ARG A 113 3.73 5.11 -11.22
C ARG A 113 3.45 3.83 -10.45
N TYR A 114 3.56 2.66 -11.09
CA TYR A 114 3.16 1.40 -10.47
C TYR A 114 4.26 0.71 -9.68
N THR A 115 5.51 0.88 -10.07
CA THR A 115 6.61 0.19 -9.42
C THR A 115 7.05 0.86 -8.11
N ASN A 116 7.47 0.02 -7.18
CA ASN A 116 8.25 0.39 -6.01
C ASN A 116 9.57 -0.39 -5.95
N LYS A 117 9.98 -1.08 -7.02
CA LYS A 117 11.17 -1.94 -7.05
C LYS A 117 12.25 -1.33 -7.94
N ALA A 118 13.48 -1.32 -7.46
CA ALA A 118 14.62 -0.86 -8.24
C ALA A 118 14.77 -1.67 -9.55
N ALA A 119 14.58 -2.99 -9.51
CA ALA A 119 14.71 -3.86 -10.68
C ALA A 119 13.71 -3.55 -11.81
N ASP A 120 12.54 -2.99 -11.51
CA ASP A 120 11.60 -2.61 -12.56
C ASP A 120 12.06 -1.34 -13.28
N MET A 121 12.90 -0.52 -12.63
CA MET A 121 13.45 0.70 -13.23
C MET A 121 14.53 0.41 -14.26
N ASP A 122 15.16 -0.77 -14.22
CA ASP A 122 16.04 -1.21 -15.31
C ASP A 122 15.27 -1.30 -16.63
N HIS A 123 14.06 -1.88 -16.62
CA HIS A 123 13.20 -1.93 -17.81
C HIS A 123 12.76 -0.54 -18.27
N TYR A 124 12.47 0.37 -17.34
CA TYR A 124 12.13 1.76 -17.64
C TYR A 124 13.28 2.47 -18.37
N TYR A 125 14.48 2.49 -17.78
CA TYR A 125 15.63 3.18 -18.38
C TYR A 125 16.10 2.50 -19.66
N SER A 126 16.09 1.16 -19.74
CA SER A 126 16.41 0.45 -20.98
C SER A 126 15.46 0.81 -22.12
N GLY A 127 14.16 0.94 -21.84
CA GLY A 127 13.17 1.38 -22.83
C GLY A 127 13.44 2.81 -23.32
N LEU A 128 13.68 3.74 -22.40
CA LEU A 128 14.01 5.14 -22.75
C LEU A 128 15.30 5.21 -23.58
N ILE A 129 16.39 4.59 -23.13
CA ILE A 129 17.70 4.64 -23.80
C ILE A 129 17.63 4.05 -25.22
N LYS A 130 16.89 2.95 -25.40
CA LYS A 130 16.77 2.26 -26.69
C LYS A 130 16.04 3.11 -27.72
N ASN A 131 15.01 3.86 -27.30
CA ASN A 131 14.11 4.58 -28.19
C ASN A 131 14.35 6.10 -28.23
N ALA A 132 15.28 6.62 -27.42
CA ALA A 132 15.65 8.03 -27.41
C ALA A 132 16.64 8.40 -28.52
N ASP A 133 16.54 9.66 -28.95
CA ASP A 133 17.53 10.34 -29.79
C ASP A 133 18.91 10.38 -29.11
N SER A 134 19.95 10.55 -29.92
CA SER A 134 21.35 10.50 -29.49
C SER A 134 21.71 11.50 -28.40
N SER A 135 21.11 12.70 -28.40
CA SER A 135 21.31 13.72 -27.36
C SER A 135 20.68 13.35 -26.02
N LEU A 136 19.45 12.81 -26.03
CA LEU A 136 18.71 12.42 -24.83
C LEU A 136 19.17 11.07 -24.25
N ARG A 137 19.73 10.20 -25.09
CA ARG A 137 20.23 8.88 -24.69
C ARG A 137 21.28 8.98 -23.59
N GLU A 138 22.21 9.93 -23.69
CA GLU A 138 23.28 10.08 -22.72
C GLU A 138 22.77 10.62 -21.38
N GLU A 139 21.82 11.55 -21.44
CA GLU A 139 21.10 12.01 -20.24
C GLU A 139 20.40 10.84 -19.53
N TYR A 140 19.70 9.97 -20.25
CA TYR A 140 19.04 8.80 -19.66
C TYR A 140 20.02 7.79 -19.05
N LYS A 141 21.21 7.60 -19.63
CA LYS A 141 22.27 6.78 -19.02
C LYS A 141 22.76 7.38 -17.72
N ILE A 142 23.03 8.69 -17.68
CA ILE A 142 23.47 9.39 -16.47
C ILE A 142 22.42 9.25 -15.37
N ARG A 143 21.13 9.48 -15.69
CA ARG A 143 20.02 9.31 -14.74
C ARG A 143 19.94 7.86 -14.22
N ARG A 144 20.02 6.86 -15.10
CA ARG A 144 20.05 5.44 -14.71
C ARG A 144 21.20 5.13 -13.77
N ASP A 145 22.41 5.60 -14.06
CA ASP A 145 23.60 5.30 -13.26
C ASP A 145 23.52 5.96 -11.88
N ASN A 146 23.02 7.19 -11.82
CA ASN A 146 22.73 7.88 -10.56
C ASN A 146 21.64 7.17 -9.75
N PHE A 147 20.56 6.73 -10.41
CA PHE A 147 19.52 5.92 -9.79
C PHE A 147 20.11 4.64 -9.20
N ASN A 148 20.92 3.91 -9.98
CA ASN A 148 21.54 2.65 -9.54
C ASN A 148 22.51 2.85 -8.37
N LYS A 149 23.33 3.90 -8.36
CA LYS A 149 24.19 4.24 -7.22
C LYS A 149 23.40 4.37 -5.91
N LYS A 150 22.18 4.90 -5.97
CA LYS A 150 21.34 5.18 -4.80
C LYS A 150 20.37 4.06 -4.42
N TYR A 151 19.87 3.31 -5.41
CA TYR A 151 18.72 2.41 -5.27
C TYR A 151 18.99 0.94 -5.59
N LYS A 152 20.11 0.57 -6.20
CA LYS A 152 20.38 -0.81 -6.65
C LYS A 152 20.20 -1.87 -5.56
N HIS A 153 20.57 -1.55 -4.32
CA HIS A 153 20.47 -2.47 -3.17
C HIS A 153 19.24 -2.24 -2.29
N LYS A 154 18.35 -1.30 -2.65
CA LYS A 154 17.17 -1.00 -1.84
C LYS A 154 15.99 -1.86 -2.29
N SER A 155 15.29 -2.44 -1.32
CA SER A 155 14.09 -3.25 -1.57
C SER A 155 12.90 -2.42 -2.06
N PHE A 156 12.85 -1.13 -1.71
CA PHE A 156 11.76 -0.22 -2.07
C PHE A 156 12.26 1.14 -2.54
N VAL A 157 11.60 1.66 -3.58
CA VAL A 157 11.84 2.98 -4.16
C VAL A 157 10.51 3.71 -4.34
N TYR A 158 10.52 5.03 -4.13
CA TYR A 158 9.33 5.87 -4.26
C TYR A 158 9.63 6.99 -5.25
N ILE A 159 9.23 6.77 -6.49
CA ILE A 159 9.70 7.55 -7.64
C ILE A 159 8.67 8.56 -8.18
N ASP A 160 7.40 8.42 -7.82
CA ASP A 160 6.31 9.30 -8.28
C ASP A 160 5.91 10.30 -7.19
N PHE A 161 6.58 11.45 -7.17
CA PHE A 161 6.30 12.52 -6.20
C PHE A 161 4.85 13.04 -6.30
N LYS A 162 4.34 13.25 -7.51
CA LYS A 162 3.02 13.85 -7.73
C LYS A 162 1.90 12.95 -7.20
N GLU A 163 1.97 11.66 -7.49
CA GLU A 163 0.98 10.71 -6.97
C GLU A 163 1.16 10.48 -5.46
N ASN A 164 2.40 10.43 -4.95
CA ASN A 164 2.66 10.34 -3.52
C ASN A 164 2.03 11.54 -2.78
N LEU A 165 2.24 12.76 -3.26
CA LEU A 165 1.69 13.98 -2.68
C LEU A 165 0.15 13.97 -2.72
N ARG A 166 -0.43 13.62 -3.87
CA ARG A 166 -1.90 13.51 -4.02
C ARG A 166 -2.47 12.51 -3.01
N MET A 167 -1.80 11.38 -2.82
CA MET A 167 -2.22 10.37 -1.85
C MET A 167 -2.03 10.85 -0.41
N SER A 168 -0.91 11.50 -0.08
CA SER A 168 -0.69 12.13 1.23
C SER A 168 -1.83 13.08 1.59
N LEU A 169 -2.21 13.98 0.68
CA LEU A 169 -3.30 14.94 0.89
C LEU A 169 -4.65 14.26 1.10
N LYS A 170 -4.97 13.24 0.29
CA LYS A 170 -6.20 12.44 0.46
C LYS A 170 -6.26 11.78 1.84
N TRP A 171 -5.15 11.24 2.33
CA TRP A 171 -5.11 10.59 3.63
C TRP A 171 -5.14 11.57 4.79
N LEU A 172 -4.44 12.70 4.66
CA LEU A 172 -4.50 13.78 5.63
C LEU A 172 -5.94 14.31 5.77
N GLY A 173 -6.63 14.55 4.64
CA GLY A 173 -8.04 14.95 4.64
C GLY A 173 -8.93 13.91 5.30
N GLY A 174 -8.78 12.62 4.96
CA GLY A 174 -9.54 11.54 5.59
C GLY A 174 -9.31 11.42 7.09
N PHE A 175 -8.08 11.60 7.56
CA PHE A 175 -7.74 11.62 8.99
C PHE A 175 -8.50 12.74 9.71
N PHE A 176 -8.47 13.97 9.19
CA PHE A 176 -9.18 15.08 9.80
C PHE A 176 -10.71 14.93 9.73
N ILE A 177 -11.25 14.34 8.67
CA ILE A 177 -12.69 14.02 8.60
C ILE A 177 -13.10 13.08 9.73
N ILE A 178 -12.32 12.02 10.00
CA ILE A 178 -12.60 11.09 11.11
C ILE A 178 -12.44 11.79 12.45
N LEU A 179 -11.36 12.55 12.64
CA LEU A 179 -11.07 13.24 13.88
C LEU A 179 -12.17 14.25 14.24
N ILE A 180 -12.53 15.12 13.28
CA ILE A 180 -13.54 16.16 13.47
C ILE A 180 -14.94 15.54 13.54
N GLY A 181 -15.28 14.65 12.61
CA GLY A 181 -16.60 14.01 12.57
C GLY A 181 -16.93 13.25 13.85
N ALA A 182 -16.03 12.38 14.30
CA ALA A 182 -16.22 11.64 15.55
C ALA A 182 -16.17 12.56 16.79
N GLY A 183 -15.30 13.57 16.79
CA GLY A 183 -15.22 14.56 17.86
C GLY A 183 -16.50 15.39 18.00
N LEU A 184 -17.15 15.76 16.89
CA LEU A 184 -18.44 16.45 16.91
C LEU A 184 -19.55 15.55 17.49
N VAL A 185 -19.61 14.27 17.08
CA VAL A 185 -20.58 13.32 17.63
C VAL A 185 -20.39 13.19 19.15
N GLN A 186 -19.16 13.06 19.62
CA GLN A 186 -18.85 12.98 21.05
C GLN A 186 -19.24 14.25 21.82
N LYS A 187 -19.05 15.43 21.22
CA LYS A 187 -19.36 16.71 21.86
C LYS A 187 -20.87 16.95 22.02
N PHE A 188 -21.68 16.52 21.06
CA PHE A 188 -23.10 16.86 21.01
C PHE A 188 -24.05 15.72 21.40
N THR A 189 -23.55 14.49 21.52
CA THR A 189 -24.38 13.38 21.96
C THR A 189 -24.59 13.38 23.47
N THR A 190 -25.81 13.12 23.90
CA THR A 190 -26.16 12.82 25.30
C THR A 190 -26.29 11.31 25.53
N ILE A 191 -26.20 10.50 24.47
CA ILE A 191 -26.35 9.04 24.52
C ILE A 191 -24.98 8.43 24.81
N LYS A 192 -24.83 7.82 25.99
CA LYS A 192 -23.57 7.21 26.45
C LYS A 192 -23.02 6.16 25.47
N ASP A 193 -23.87 5.30 24.93
CA ASP A 193 -23.43 4.24 24.01
C ASP A 193 -22.92 4.81 22.68
N LEU A 194 -23.57 5.87 22.18
CA LEU A 194 -23.14 6.55 20.97
C LEU A 194 -21.81 7.29 21.18
N TYR A 195 -21.61 7.88 22.35
CA TYR A 195 -20.33 8.48 22.74
C TYR A 195 -19.20 7.44 22.72
N VAL A 196 -19.41 6.30 23.39
CA VAL A 196 -18.43 5.21 23.46
C VAL A 196 -18.13 4.65 22.06
N LEU A 197 -19.16 4.45 21.24
CA LEU A 197 -18.99 3.97 19.87
C LEU A 197 -18.18 4.96 19.03
N ALA A 198 -18.49 6.26 19.10
CA ALA A 198 -17.75 7.31 18.39
C ALA A 198 -16.29 7.39 18.85
N TYR A 199 -16.03 7.18 20.14
CA TYR A 199 -14.68 7.14 20.70
C TYR A 199 -13.86 5.95 20.18
N ILE A 200 -14.43 4.74 20.21
CA ILE A 200 -13.77 3.54 19.65
C ILE A 200 -13.53 3.70 18.15
N PHE A 201 -14.53 4.21 17.42
CA PHE A 201 -14.40 4.49 15.99
C PHE A 201 -13.25 5.46 15.72
N GLN A 202 -13.18 6.57 16.46
CA GLN A 202 -12.11 7.55 16.32
C GLN A 202 -10.74 6.95 16.62
N MET A 203 -10.61 6.10 17.65
CA MET A 203 -9.34 5.45 17.95
C MET A 203 -8.90 4.50 16.82
N VAL A 204 -9.77 3.57 16.42
CA VAL A 204 -9.42 2.53 15.43
C VAL A 204 -9.17 3.12 14.05
N PHE A 205 -10.12 3.91 13.55
CA PHE A 205 -10.01 4.50 12.22
C PHE A 205 -9.05 5.69 12.21
N GLY A 206 -9.03 6.52 13.25
CA GLY A 206 -8.09 7.64 13.36
C GLY A 206 -6.64 7.16 13.36
N LEU A 207 -6.30 6.14 14.16
CA LEU A 207 -4.97 5.51 14.14
C LEU A 207 -4.63 4.94 12.77
N GLY A 208 -5.58 4.24 12.14
CA GLY A 208 -5.41 3.68 10.81
C GLY A 208 -5.17 4.73 9.71
N PHE A 209 -5.86 5.87 9.78
CA PHE A 209 -5.63 6.97 8.85
C PHE A 209 -4.33 7.72 9.18
N MET A 210 -4.00 7.93 10.46
CA MET A 210 -2.78 8.59 10.90
C MET A 210 -1.52 7.86 10.42
N ILE A 211 -1.42 6.55 10.69
CA ILE A 211 -0.26 5.74 10.27
C ILE A 211 -0.11 5.78 8.74
N ASN A 212 -1.20 5.68 7.98
CA ASN A 212 -1.13 5.81 6.52
C ASN A 212 -0.67 7.20 6.09
N THR A 213 -1.20 8.27 6.71
CA THR A 213 -0.77 9.64 6.42
C THR A 213 0.73 9.79 6.64
N VAL A 214 1.27 9.30 7.76
CA VAL A 214 2.72 9.34 8.05
C VAL A 214 3.52 8.57 6.99
N ILE A 215 3.09 7.35 6.64
CA ILE A 215 3.76 6.55 5.59
C ILE A 215 3.78 7.32 4.27
N TRP A 216 2.64 7.85 3.83
CA TRP A 216 2.56 8.55 2.55
C TRP A 216 3.34 9.86 2.56
N LEU A 217 3.31 10.64 3.65
CA LEU A 217 4.14 11.83 3.80
C LEU A 217 5.64 11.49 3.75
N SER A 218 6.07 10.40 4.40
CA SER A 218 7.45 9.92 4.32
C SER A 218 7.86 9.55 2.89
N ARG A 219 6.98 8.87 2.13
CA ARG A 219 7.19 8.54 0.72
C ARG A 219 7.30 9.79 -0.14
N THR A 220 6.39 10.75 0.05
CA THR A 220 6.38 12.04 -0.63
C THR A 220 7.67 12.80 -0.39
N LEU A 221 8.10 12.92 0.87
CA LEU A 221 9.33 13.61 1.24
C LEU A 221 10.55 12.96 0.57
N ARG A 222 10.69 11.63 0.64
CA ARG A 222 11.77 10.92 -0.05
C ARG A 222 11.76 11.20 -1.55
N SER A 223 10.61 11.02 -2.21
CA SER A 223 10.48 11.27 -3.65
C SER A 223 10.76 12.71 -4.06
N TYR A 224 10.52 13.70 -3.19
CA TYR A 224 10.84 15.10 -3.44
C TYR A 224 12.35 15.34 -3.51
N TRP A 225 13.09 14.82 -2.52
CA TRP A 225 14.55 14.90 -2.47
C TRP A 225 15.24 14.08 -3.57
N ASP A 226 14.50 13.13 -4.15
CA ASP A 226 15.02 12.22 -5.16
C ASP A 226 14.64 12.62 -6.59
N LYS A 227 13.82 13.66 -6.77
CA LYS A 227 13.26 14.05 -8.08
C LYS A 227 14.34 14.31 -9.14
N ASP A 228 15.49 14.83 -8.72
CA ASP A 228 16.60 15.18 -9.62
C ASP A 228 17.40 13.95 -10.07
N TYR A 229 17.17 12.78 -9.43
CA TYR A 229 17.81 11.50 -9.75
C TYR A 229 16.93 10.59 -10.63
N ILE A 230 15.69 10.99 -10.92
CA ILE A 230 14.65 10.12 -11.53
C ILE A 230 13.98 10.75 -12.74
#